data_AF-A0A8T4VXC1-F1
#
_entry.id   AF-A0A8T4VXC1-F1
#
_cell.length_a   1.000
_cell.length_b   1.000
_cell.length_c   1.000
_cell.angle_alpha   90.00
_cell.angle_beta   90.00
_cell.angle_gamma   90.00
#
_symmetry.space_group_name_H-M   'P 1'
#
loop_
_entity.id
_entity.type
_entity.pdbx_description
1 polymer ?
#
loop_
_entity_poly.entity_id
_entity_poly.type
_entity_poly.pdbx_seq_one_letter_code
_entity_poly.pdbx_strand_id
1 'polypeptide(L)' 'ENLVFWGGSQAYDPLGKQIKKAPYFEESIITFNLDPSTISLARANRPVIRDIRPEIYQDLYQLSRFHTTQKE' A
#
# COMPACT_ATOMS: atom_id res chain seq x y z
N GLU A 1 -24.08 -18.37 -7.03
CA GLU A 1 -22.92 -17.78 -7.73
C GLU A 1 -21.64 -18.47 -7.26
N ASN A 2 -20.63 -18.58 -8.13
CA ASN A 2 -19.35 -19.22 -7.80
C ASN A 2 -18.28 -18.15 -7.52
N LEU A 3 -17.46 -18.37 -6.48
CA LEU A 3 -16.30 -17.55 -6.16
C LEU A 3 -15.05 -18.13 -6.84
N VAL A 4 -14.41 -17.34 -7.72
CA VAL A 4 -13.22 -17.75 -8.45
C VAL A 4 -12.01 -16.95 -7.98
N PHE A 5 -10.96 -17.64 -7.55
CA PHE A 5 -9.70 -17.02 -7.17
C PHE A 5 -8.72 -17.07 -8.34
N TRP A 6 -8.22 -15.91 -8.75
CA TRP A 6 -7.34 -15.81 -9.92
C TRP A 6 -5.87 -16.05 -9.55
N GLY A 7 -5.50 -15.90 -8.27
CA GLY A 7 -4.10 -15.93 -7.85
C GLY A 7 -3.36 -14.69 -8.34
N GLY A 8 -2.18 -14.88 -8.93
CA GLY A 8 -1.40 -13.78 -9.50
C GLY A 8 -0.70 -12.90 -8.46
N SER A 9 -0.22 -13.50 -7.36
CA SER A 9 0.59 -12.83 -6.33
C SER A 9 1.71 -11.98 -6.92
N GLN A 10 1.93 -10.78 -6.40
CA GLN A 10 2.88 -9.81 -6.95
C GLN A 10 3.84 -9.28 -5.88
N ALA A 11 5.04 -8.93 -6.33
CA ALA A 11 6.01 -8.18 -5.55
C ALA A 11 6.37 -6.88 -6.29
N TYR A 12 6.41 -5.78 -5.54
CA TYR A 12 6.77 -4.46 -6.04
C TYR A 12 7.93 -3.91 -5.24
N ASP A 13 8.76 -3.09 -5.88
CA ASP A 13 9.81 -2.35 -5.20
C ASP A 13 9.23 -1.13 -4.44
N PRO A 14 10.02 -0.48 -3.56
CA PRO A 14 9.56 0.70 -2.83
C PRO A 14 9.18 1.92 -3.70
N LEU A 15 9.51 1.92 -4.99
CA LEU A 15 9.15 2.95 -5.96
C LEU A 15 7.90 2.57 -6.78
N GLY A 16 7.30 1.40 -6.52
CA GLY A 16 6.10 0.93 -7.18
C GLY A 16 6.33 0.17 -8.49
N LYS A 17 7.57 -0.21 -8.82
CA LYS A 17 7.88 -1.04 -9.98
C LYS A 17 7.59 -2.51 -9.67
N GLN A 18 6.87 -3.20 -10.54
CA GLN A 18 6.62 -4.63 -10.39
C GLN A 18 7.93 -5.41 -10.59
N ILE A 19 8.36 -6.14 -9.56
CA ILE A 19 9.55 -7.00 -9.59
C ILE A 19 9.20 -8.34 -10.22
N LYS A 20 8.13 -8.98 -9.72
CA LYS A 20 7.62 -10.25 -10.22
C LYS A 20 6.12 -10.39 -9.99
N LYS A 21 5.51 -11.26 -10.79
CA LYS A 21 4.10 -11.64 -10.72
C LYS A 21 3.97 -13.15 -10.94
N ALA A 22 3.15 -13.79 -10.12
CA ALA A 22 2.79 -15.19 -10.26
C ALA A 22 1.81 -15.40 -11.42
N PRO A 23 1.83 -16.58 -12.08
CA PRO A 23 0.79 -16.95 -13.02
C PRO A 23 -0.59 -16.90 -12.36
N TYR A 24 -1.59 -16.66 -13.19
CA TYR A 24 -2.98 -16.79 -12.78
C TYR A 24 -3.42 -18.24 -12.92
N PHE A 25 -4.31 -18.70 -12.03
CA PHE A 25 -4.94 -20.03 -12.08
C PHE A 25 -3.98 -21.23 -12.05
N GLU A 26 -2.71 -21.02 -11.72
CA GLU A 26 -1.69 -22.05 -11.66
C GLU A 26 -0.95 -22.02 -10.31
N GLU A 27 -0.66 -23.21 -9.77
CA GLU A 27 0.18 -23.34 -8.58
C GLU A 27 1.63 -22.98 -8.93
N SER A 28 2.24 -22.11 -8.14
CA SER A 28 3.60 -21.65 -8.39
C SER A 28 4.27 -21.11 -7.13
N ILE A 29 5.61 -21.17 -7.12
CA ILE A 29 6.45 -20.51 -6.13
C ILE A 29 7.41 -19.58 -6.87
N ILE A 30 7.43 -18.32 -6.45
CA ILE A 30 8.30 -17.31 -7.02
C ILE A 30 9.19 -16.73 -5.92
N THR A 31 10.49 -16.71 -6.20
CA THR A 31 11.49 -16.06 -5.35
C THR A 31 12.15 -14.91 -6.10
N PHE A 32 12.61 -13.92 -5.33
CA PHE A 32 13.40 -12.78 -5.80
C PHE A 32 14.26 -12.26 -4.64
N ASN A 33 15.39 -11.65 -4.98
CA ASN A 33 16.25 -10.99 -3.99
C ASN A 33 15.80 -9.54 -3.84
N LEU A 34 15.80 -9.04 -2.61
CA LEU A 34 15.45 -7.67 -2.29
C LEU A 34 16.60 -7.02 -1.53
N ASP A 35 16.96 -5.80 -1.93
CA ASP A 35 17.93 -4.98 -1.22
C ASP A 35 17.18 -3.94 -0.36
N PRO A 36 17.21 -4.06 0.98
CA PRO A 36 16.55 -3.12 1.88
C PRO A 36 17.13 -1.71 1.81
N SER A 37 18.36 -1.53 1.32
CA SER A 37 19.01 -0.21 1.24
C SER A 37 18.20 0.78 0.38
N THR A 38 17.45 0.25 -0.59
CA THR A 38 16.59 1.02 -1.52
C THR A 38 15.45 1.77 -0.81
N ILE A 39 15.03 1.33 0.38
CA ILE A 39 13.92 1.93 1.13
C ILE A 39 14.24 3.37 1.53
N SER A 40 15.48 3.65 1.94
CA SER A 40 15.89 4.99 2.39
C SER A 40 15.74 6.01 1.27
N LEU A 41 16.21 5.67 0.07
CA LEU A 41 16.06 6.50 -1.13
C LEU A 41 14.58 6.66 -1.51
N ALA A 42 13.81 5.57 -1.50
CA ALA A 42 12.41 5.61 -1.87
C ALA A 42 11.59 6.48 -0.91
N ARG A 43 11.86 6.43 0.40
CA ARG A 43 11.20 7.28 1.41
C ARG A 43 11.55 8.75 1.21
N ALA A 44 12.81 9.08 0.96
CA ALA A 44 13.24 10.46 0.73
C ALA A 44 12.55 11.08 -0.50
N ASN A 45 12.33 10.27 -1.54
CA ASN A 45 11.66 10.70 -2.77
C ASN A 45 10.12 10.62 -2.71
N ARG A 46 9.52 10.12 -1.63
CA ARG A 46 8.07 9.92 -1.54
C ARG A 46 7.39 11.18 -1.00
N PRO A 47 6.66 11.96 -1.83
CA PRO A 47 6.08 13.23 -1.40
C PRO A 47 5.09 13.06 -0.25
N VAL A 48 4.34 11.94 -0.25
CA VAL A 48 3.38 11.60 0.82
C VAL A 48 4.05 11.37 2.17
N ILE A 49 5.34 11.07 2.25
CA ILE A 49 6.03 10.96 3.53
C ILE A 49 6.70 12.28 3.90
N ARG A 50 7.26 12.97 2.90
CA ARG A 50 8.00 14.22 3.09
C ARG A 50 7.10 15.43 3.40
N ASP A 51 5.97 15.52 2.69
CA ASP A 51 5.15 16.73 2.62
C ASP A 51 3.80 16.56 3.34
N ILE A 52 3.58 15.42 3.98
CA ILE A 52 2.34 15.17 4.71
C ILE A 52 2.22 16.15 5.88
N ARG A 53 1.01 16.66 6.06
CA ARG A 53 0.62 17.48 7.20
C ARG A 53 -0.23 16.62 8.12
N PRO A 54 0.34 16.00 9.18
CA PRO A 54 -0.38 15.06 10.02
C PRO A 54 -1.65 15.66 10.64
N GLU A 55 -1.65 16.96 10.90
CA GLU A 55 -2.78 17.70 11.43
C GLU A 55 -4.03 17.59 10.53
N ILE A 56 -3.88 17.61 9.20
CA ILE A 56 -5.02 17.51 8.27
C ILE A 56 -5.67 16.12 8.37
N TYR A 57 -4.86 15.07 8.51
CA TYR A 57 -5.37 13.70 8.66
C TYR A 57 -6.03 13.49 10.01
N GLN A 58 -5.53 14.16 11.05
CA GLN A 58 -6.17 14.16 12.36
C GLN A 58 -7.54 14.85 12.31
N ASP A 59 -7.64 16.02 11.68
CA ASP A 59 -8.91 16.73 11.50
C ASP A 59 -9.91 15.89 10.69
N LEU A 60 -9.46 15.28 9.58
CA LEU A 60 -10.26 14.35 8.78
C LEU A 60 -10.78 13.18 9.62
N TYR A 61 -9.95 12.60 10.48
CA TYR A 61 -10.35 11.52 11.38
C TYR A 61 -11.45 11.97 12.35
N GLN A 62 -11.28 13.14 12.98
CA GLN A 62 -12.28 13.67 13.92
C GLN A 62 -13.62 13.97 13.22
N LEU A 63 -13.56 14.63 12.06
CA LEU A 63 -14.75 14.89 11.24
C LEU A 63 -15.42 13.57 10.83
N SER A 64 -14.69 12.63 10.24
CA SER A 64 -15.23 11.35 9.81
C SER A 64 -15.87 10.56 10.97
N ARG A 65 -15.20 10.51 12.13
CA ARG A 65 -15.63 9.66 13.24
C ARG A 65 -16.80 10.24 14.04
N PHE A 66 -16.90 11.57 14.12
CA PHE A 66 -17.84 12.25 15.02
C PHE A 66 -18.85 13.16 14.30
N HIS A 67 -18.90 13.19 12.96
CA HIS A 67 -19.86 14.01 12.21
C HIS A 67 -21.34 13.72 12.51
N THR A 68 -21.68 12.53 13.00
CA THR A 68 -23.06 12.16 13.38
C THR A 68 -23.38 12.43 14.84
N THR A 69 -22.38 12.75 15.67
CA THR A 69 -22.60 13.00 17.09
C THR A 69 -23.07 14.44 17.24
N GLN A 70 -24.39 14.64 17.30
CA GLN A 70 -24.96 15.94 17.66
C GLN A 70 -24.57 16.25 19.11
N LYS A 71 -23.80 17.33 19.31
CA LYS A 71 -23.58 17.89 20.64
C LYS A 71 -24.87 18.57 21.07
N GLU A 72 -25.52 18.01 22.10
CA GLU A 72 -26.49 18.73 22.93
C GLU A 72 -25.83 19.91 23.65
#